data_AF-A0AAD8SIL5-F1
#
_entry.id   AF-A0AAD8SIL5-F1
#
_cell.length_a   1.000
_cell.length_b   1.000
_cell.length_c   1.000
_cell.angle_alpha   90.00
_cell.angle_beta   90.00
_cell.angle_gamma   90.00
#
_symmetry.space_group_name_H-M   'P 1'
#
loop_
_entity.id
_entity.type
_entity.pdbx_description
1 polymer ?
#
loop_
_entity_poly.entity_id
_entity_poly.type
_entity_poly.pdbx_seq_one_letter_code
_entity_poly.pdbx_strand_id
1 'polypeptide(L)'
;MSGGKRLILQLLVVCLAAPVVRSAWLQGTATFYGGSDGSGTMGGACGYTNLYDQGYGLANAALSTVLLNDGASCGQCYLIICDQSKSPMCKTGKAITVTATNLCPPNYNLSNDNGGW
;
A
#
# COMPACT_ATOMS: atom_id res chain seq x y z
N MET A 1 58.92 26.91 25.31
CA MET A 1 57.89 25.91 25.68
C MET A 1 56.55 26.39 25.13
N SER A 2 56.07 25.84 24.02
CA SER A 2 54.68 26.02 23.59
C SER A 2 54.24 24.73 22.91
N GLY A 3 53.51 23.90 23.67
CA GLY A 3 53.05 22.58 23.25
C GLY A 3 51.73 22.70 22.50
N GLY A 4 51.78 22.51 21.19
CA GLY A 4 50.58 22.39 20.35
C GLY A 4 49.88 21.06 20.61
N LYS A 5 48.73 21.09 21.29
CA LYS A 5 47.85 19.93 21.45
C LYS A 5 47.21 19.61 20.08
N ARG A 6 47.66 18.53 19.46
CA ARG A 6 47.04 17.96 18.26
C ARG A 6 45.70 17.32 18.66
N LEU A 7 44.60 17.93 18.23
CA LEU A 7 43.26 17.38 18.41
C LEU A 7 43.00 16.37 17.29
N ILE A 8 43.16 15.08 17.59
CA ILE A 8 42.83 13.99 16.67
C ILE A 8 41.31 13.78 16.75
N LEU A 9 40.59 14.28 15.75
CA LEU A 9 39.16 14.03 15.58
C LEU A 9 38.99 12.56 15.14
N GLN A 10 38.77 11.65 16.08
CA GLN A 10 38.41 10.28 15.76
C GLN A 10 36.98 10.26 15.20
N LEU A 11 36.86 10.05 13.88
CA LEU A 11 35.59 9.71 13.25
C LEU A 11 35.18 8.32 13.74
N LEU A 12 34.36 8.26 14.79
CA LEU A 12 33.59 7.07 15.13
C LEU A 12 32.57 6.85 14.03
N VAL A 13 32.87 5.99 13.07
CA VAL A 13 31.89 5.46 12.12
C VAL A 13 30.96 4.54 12.91
N VAL A 14 29.90 5.12 13.47
CA VAL A 14 28.79 4.35 14.02
C VAL A 14 28.04 3.74 12.84
N CYS A 15 28.33 2.48 12.53
CA CYS A 15 27.47 1.69 11.65
C CYS A 15 26.11 1.57 12.32
N LEU A 16 25.16 2.43 11.93
CA LEU A 16 23.74 2.24 12.23
C LEU A 16 23.30 0.96 11.53
N ALA A 17 23.38 -0.16 12.23
CA ALA A 17 22.66 -1.36 11.86
C ALA A 17 21.16 -1.05 12.02
N ALA A 18 20.56 -0.44 11.00
CA ALA A 18 19.12 -0.29 10.94
C ALA A 18 18.52 -1.71 10.98
N PRO A 19 17.51 -1.96 11.82
CA PRO A 19 16.81 -3.22 11.77
C PRO A 19 16.25 -3.38 10.35
N VAL A 20 16.58 -4.50 9.69
CA VAL A 20 15.85 -4.91 8.50
C VAL A 20 14.42 -5.15 8.96
N VAL A 21 13.54 -4.18 8.72
CA VAL A 21 12.11 -4.36 8.89
C VAL A 21 11.70 -5.38 7.84
N ARG A 22 11.64 -6.66 8.22
CA ARG A 22 10.81 -7.61 7.48
C ARG A 22 9.40 -7.09 7.63
N SER A 23 8.91 -6.38 6.62
CA SER A 23 7.48 -6.06 6.53
C SER A 23 6.74 -7.39 6.53
N ALA A 24 6.12 -7.70 7.66
CA ALA A 24 5.19 -8.81 7.73
C ALA A 24 3.97 -8.44 6.89
N TRP A 25 3.45 -9.40 6.12
CA TRP A 25 2.20 -9.22 5.42
C TRP A 25 1.09 -8.90 6.43
N LEU A 26 0.37 -7.81 6.19
CA LEU A 26 -0.82 -7.49 6.94
C LEU A 26 -1.99 -8.24 6.31
N GLN A 27 -2.81 -8.87 7.15
CA GLN A 27 -4.03 -9.52 6.68
C GLN A 27 -5.04 -8.45 6.28
N GLY A 28 -5.74 -8.71 5.17
CA GLY A 28 -6.79 -7.84 4.65
C GLY A 28 -7.70 -8.60 3.71
N THR A 29 -8.87 -8.03 3.44
CA THR A 29 -9.84 -8.56 2.48
C THR A 29 -9.86 -7.70 1.24
N ALA A 30 -9.93 -8.32 0.08
CA ALA A 30 -10.04 -7.64 -1.20
C ALA A 30 -11.24 -8.19 -1.98
N THR A 31 -11.97 -7.29 -2.62
CA THR A 31 -13.00 -7.60 -3.62
C THR A 31 -12.66 -6.84 -4.91
N PHE A 32 -13.41 -7.09 -5.97
CA PHE A 32 -13.32 -6.31 -7.20
C PHE A 32 -14.63 -5.55 -7.43
N TYR A 33 -14.55 -4.41 -8.10
CA TYR A 33 -15.68 -3.67 -8.62
C TYR A 33 -15.35 -3.16 -10.02
N GLY A 34 -16.39 -2.85 -10.80
CA GLY A 34 -16.22 -2.49 -12.20
C GLY A 34 -16.01 -3.70 -13.12
N GLY A 35 -15.82 -3.42 -14.41
CA GLY A 35 -15.54 -4.44 -15.42
C GLY A 35 -14.08 -4.90 -15.39
N SER A 36 -13.81 -6.03 -16.04
CA SER A 36 -12.45 -6.56 -16.21
C SER A 36 -11.55 -5.65 -17.06
N ASP A 37 -12.15 -4.72 -17.79
CA ASP A 37 -11.52 -3.63 -18.54
C ASP A 37 -11.39 -2.33 -17.73
N GLY A 38 -11.67 -2.36 -16.42
CA GLY A 38 -11.61 -1.19 -15.54
C GLY A 38 -12.78 -0.22 -15.70
N SER A 39 -13.80 -0.56 -16.49
CA SER A 39 -15.03 0.24 -16.57
C SER A 39 -15.66 0.40 -15.18
N GLY A 40 -16.13 1.61 -14.86
CA GLY A 40 -16.70 1.93 -13.54
C GLY A 40 -15.69 2.24 -12.43
N THR A 41 -14.39 2.32 -12.74
CA THR A 41 -13.34 2.67 -11.74
C THR A 41 -12.86 4.13 -11.80
N MET A 42 -13.28 4.88 -12.82
CA MET A 42 -12.81 6.24 -13.14
C MET A 42 -13.33 7.31 -12.17
N GLY A 43 -12.55 8.37 -11.94
CA GLY A 43 -12.98 9.57 -11.20
C GLY A 43 -13.04 9.42 -9.68
N GLY A 44 -12.44 8.37 -9.11
CA GLY A 44 -12.51 8.03 -7.68
C GLY A 44 -12.07 9.14 -6.72
N ALA A 45 -12.15 8.85 -5.42
CA ALA A 45 -11.93 9.80 -4.33
C ALA A 45 -10.59 10.56 -4.36
N CYS A 46 -9.58 10.07 -5.10
CA CYS A 46 -8.30 10.75 -5.28
C CYS A 46 -8.30 11.82 -6.38
N GLY A 47 -9.43 12.06 -7.08
CA GLY A 47 -9.54 13.08 -8.13
C GLY A 47 -8.91 12.69 -9.47
N TYR A 48 -8.50 11.44 -9.60
CA TYR A 48 -7.93 10.84 -10.80
C TYR A 48 -9.03 10.55 -11.83
N THR A 49 -9.16 11.39 -12.87
CA THR A 49 -10.27 11.32 -13.83
C THR A 49 -10.24 10.02 -14.64
N ASN A 50 -9.23 9.86 -15.49
CA ASN A 50 -9.06 8.66 -16.30
C ASN A 50 -7.78 7.94 -15.87
N LEU A 51 -7.94 6.76 -15.28
CA LEU A 51 -6.85 5.97 -14.76
C LEU A 51 -5.93 5.41 -15.85
N TYR A 52 -6.43 5.24 -17.08
CA TYR A 52 -5.57 4.87 -18.22
C TYR A 52 -4.68 6.02 -18.64
N ASP A 53 -5.25 7.23 -18.78
CA ASP A 53 -4.49 8.43 -19.19
C ASP A 53 -3.43 8.80 -18.14
N GLN A 54 -3.69 8.48 -16.87
CA GLN A 54 -2.75 8.71 -15.76
C GLN A 54 -1.76 7.56 -15.54
N GLY A 55 -1.86 6.47 -16.31
CA GLY A 55 -0.90 5.36 -16.29
C GLY A 55 -1.13 4.32 -15.19
N TYR A 56 -2.21 4.41 -14.41
CA TYR A 56 -2.58 3.40 -13.40
C TYR A 56 -3.24 2.17 -14.03
N GLY A 57 -4.09 2.39 -15.04
CA GLY A 57 -4.83 1.33 -15.74
C GLY A 57 -5.59 0.41 -14.77
N LEU A 58 -5.52 -0.90 -15.00
CA LEU A 58 -6.14 -1.92 -14.15
C LEU A 58 -5.43 -2.13 -12.79
N ALA A 59 -4.21 -1.63 -12.63
CA ALA A 59 -3.41 -1.78 -11.42
C ALA A 59 -3.77 -0.72 -10.37
N ASN A 60 -5.07 -0.56 -10.10
CA ASN A 60 -5.60 0.44 -9.16
C ASN A 60 -6.48 -0.23 -8.09
N ALA A 61 -6.69 0.47 -6.97
CA ALA A 61 -7.49 -0.02 -5.87
C ALA A 61 -8.23 1.11 -5.14
N ALA A 62 -9.44 0.77 -4.69
CA ALA A 62 -10.19 1.53 -3.69
C ALA A 62 -9.79 1.04 -2.29
N LEU A 63 -9.32 1.94 -1.43
CA LEU A 63 -8.88 1.60 -0.08
C LEU A 63 -9.99 1.83 0.95
N SER A 64 -9.96 1.09 2.06
CA SER A 64 -10.82 1.40 3.22
C SER A 64 -10.52 2.78 3.77
N THR A 65 -11.43 3.36 4.56
CA THR A 65 -11.24 4.67 5.21
C THR A 65 -9.93 4.74 6.00
N VAL A 66 -9.60 3.68 6.75
CA VAL A 66 -8.37 3.59 7.55
C VAL A 66 -7.12 3.63 6.67
N LEU A 67 -7.13 2.94 5.53
CA LEU A 67 -5.97 2.88 4.64
C LEU A 67 -5.85 4.12 3.76
N LEU A 68 -6.98 4.70 3.30
CA LEU A 68 -6.97 5.91 2.49
C LEU A 68 -6.54 7.13 3.32
N ASN A 69 -6.88 7.14 4.62
CA ASN A 69 -6.48 8.14 5.60
C ASN A 69 -6.76 9.57 5.11
N ASP A 70 -8.04 9.88 4.89
CA ASP A 70 -8.51 11.18 4.37
C ASP A 70 -7.80 11.63 3.08
N GLY A 71 -7.44 10.66 2.22
CA GLY A 71 -6.77 10.88 0.95
C GLY A 71 -5.25 10.99 1.05
N ALA A 72 -4.65 10.94 2.24
CA ALA A 72 -3.20 11.01 2.40
C ALA A 72 -2.45 9.85 1.71
N SER A 73 -3.14 8.73 1.49
CA SER A 73 -2.59 7.58 0.76
C SER A 73 -2.84 7.62 -0.75
N CYS A 74 -3.50 8.63 -1.30
CA CYS A 74 -3.72 8.72 -2.75
C CYS A 74 -2.39 8.68 -3.51
N GLY A 75 -2.30 7.79 -4.51
CA GLY A 75 -1.08 7.55 -5.28
C GLY A 75 -0.06 6.61 -4.62
N GLN A 76 -0.25 6.21 -3.36
CA GLN A 76 0.59 5.19 -2.72
C GLN A 76 0.39 3.82 -3.37
N CYS A 77 1.45 3.01 -3.36
CA CYS A 77 1.47 1.67 -3.94
C CYS A 77 1.44 0.60 -2.86
N TYR A 78 0.64 -0.43 -3.08
CA TYR A 78 0.48 -1.57 -2.17
C TYR A 78 0.84 -2.85 -2.91
N LEU A 79 1.65 -3.68 -2.27
CA LEU A 79 1.90 -5.04 -2.72
C LEU A 79 0.83 -5.94 -2.11
N ILE A 80 0.16 -6.73 -2.93
CA ILE A 80 -0.91 -7.65 -2.52
C ILE A 80 -0.53 -9.06 -2.94
N ILE A 81 -0.70 -10.01 -2.03
CA ILE A 81 -0.56 -11.44 -2.27
C ILE A 81 -1.81 -12.16 -1.75
N CYS A 82 -2.23 -13.21 -2.47
CA CYS A 82 -3.33 -14.06 -2.02
C CYS A 82 -2.83 -15.02 -0.93
N ASP A 83 -3.48 -15.03 0.23
CA ASP A 83 -3.14 -15.95 1.32
C ASP A 83 -3.57 -17.39 0.99
N GLN A 84 -2.59 -18.20 0.60
CA GLN A 84 -2.79 -19.58 0.18
C GLN A 84 -3.34 -20.48 1.29
N SER A 85 -3.20 -20.09 2.55
CA SER A 85 -3.79 -20.84 3.67
C SER A 85 -5.32 -20.69 3.74
N LYS A 86 -5.88 -19.67 3.06
CA LYS A 86 -7.32 -19.35 3.09
C LYS A 86 -8.09 -19.85 1.88
N SER A 87 -7.43 -20.04 0.74
CA SER A 87 -8.11 -20.51 -0.48
C SER A 87 -7.18 -21.29 -1.41
N PRO A 88 -7.62 -22.46 -1.90
CA PRO A 88 -6.86 -23.20 -2.92
C PRO A 88 -6.88 -22.50 -4.29
N MET A 89 -7.73 -21.48 -4.49
CA MET A 89 -7.82 -20.72 -5.73
C MET A 89 -6.74 -19.62 -5.84
N CYS A 90 -5.94 -19.41 -4.79
CA CYS A 90 -4.82 -18.48 -4.82
C CYS A 90 -3.76 -18.91 -5.85
N LYS A 91 -3.33 -17.96 -6.69
CA LYS A 91 -2.20 -18.18 -7.60
C LYS A 91 -0.87 -18.13 -6.86
N THR A 92 -0.21 -19.29 -6.75
CA THR A 92 1.06 -19.43 -6.00
C THR A 92 2.16 -18.50 -6.49
N GLY A 93 2.85 -17.86 -5.54
CA GLY A 93 4.04 -17.05 -5.81
C GLY A 93 3.78 -15.78 -6.62
N LYS A 94 2.53 -15.30 -6.66
CA LYS A 94 2.17 -14.06 -7.35
C LYS A 94 1.76 -12.99 -6.37
N ALA A 95 2.53 -11.90 -6.39
CA ALA A 95 2.13 -10.62 -5.83
C ALA A 95 1.84 -9.65 -6.97
N ILE A 96 0.91 -8.74 -6.75
CA ILE A 96 0.60 -7.63 -7.65
C ILE A 96 0.81 -6.31 -6.91
N THR A 97 1.23 -5.29 -7.63
CA THR A 97 1.26 -3.93 -7.11
C THR A 97 0.01 -3.21 -7.61
N VAL A 98 -0.71 -2.56 -6.71
CA VAL A 98 -1.85 -1.69 -7.04
C VAL A 98 -1.62 -0.30 -6.47
N THR A 99 -2.15 0.71 -7.14
CA THR A 99 -2.11 2.10 -6.67
C THR A 99 -3.43 2.50 -6.04
N ALA A 100 -3.37 3.21 -4.92
CA ALA A 100 -4.53 3.79 -4.26
C ALA A 100 -5.10 4.95 -5.09
N THR A 101 -6.31 4.78 -5.60
CA THR A 101 -6.97 5.76 -6.49
C THR A 101 -8.38 6.14 -6.03
N ASN A 102 -8.95 5.38 -5.09
CA ASN A 102 -10.33 5.57 -4.69
C ASN A 102 -10.58 5.17 -3.21
N LEU A 103 -11.78 5.46 -2.72
CA LEU A 103 -12.29 5.06 -1.41
C LEU A 103 -13.29 3.91 -1.57
N CYS A 104 -13.13 2.87 -0.75
CA CYS A 104 -14.13 1.87 -0.46
C CYS A 104 -14.73 2.21 0.92
N PRO A 105 -15.91 2.84 0.98
CA PRO A 105 -16.52 3.22 2.25
C PRO A 105 -17.12 1.99 2.96
N PRO A 106 -17.16 1.99 4.30
CA PRO A 106 -17.77 0.92 5.07
C PRO A 106 -19.26 0.78 4.80
N ASN A 107 -19.75 -0.46 4.84
CA ASN A 107 -21.17 -0.77 4.76
C ASN A 107 -21.73 -1.13 6.14
N TYR A 108 -22.28 -0.13 6.82
CA TYR A 108 -22.82 -0.27 8.18
C TYR A 108 -24.06 -1.18 8.30
N ASN A 109 -24.61 -1.68 7.19
CA ASN A 109 -25.70 -2.68 7.21
C ASN A 109 -25.19 -4.12 7.24
N LEU A 110 -23.88 -4.34 7.12
CA LEU A 110 -23.24 -5.66 7.15
C LEU A 110 -22.24 -5.75 8.29
N SER A 111 -21.86 -6.97 8.67
CA SER A 111 -20.83 -7.18 9.68
C SER A 111 -19.43 -6.88 9.13
N ASN A 112 -18.53 -6.42 10.00
CA ASN A 112 -17.16 -6.05 9.63
C ASN A 112 -16.30 -7.23 9.14
N ASP A 113 -16.74 -8.47 9.37
CA ASP A 113 -16.10 -9.70 8.89
C ASP A 113 -16.80 -10.27 7.64
N ASN A 114 -17.86 -9.63 7.15
CA ASN A 114 -18.65 -10.10 6.00
C ASN A 114 -19.21 -8.95 5.14
N GLY A 115 -18.33 -8.10 4.63
CA GLY A 115 -18.66 -7.08 3.64
C GLY A 115 -19.00 -5.71 4.21
N GLY A 116 -18.92 -5.53 5.53
CA GLY A 116 -19.14 -4.25 6.21
C GLY A 116 -17.91 -3.34 6.35
N TRP A 117 -16.72 -3.87 6.04
CA TRP A 117 -15.43 -3.19 6.15
C TRP A 117 -15.30 -1.93 5.29
#